data_AF-A0A7Y5EXB0-F1
#
_entry.id   AF-A0A7Y5EXB0-F1
#
_cell.length_a   1.000
_cell.length_b   1.000
_cell.length_c   1.000
_cell.angle_alpha   90.00
_cell.angle_beta   90.00
_cell.angle_gamma   90.00
#
_symmetry.space_group_name_H-M   'P 1'
#
loop_
_entity.id
_entity.type
_entity.pdbx_description
1 polymer ?
#
loop_
_entity_poly.entity_id
_entity_poly.type
_entity_poly.pdbx_seq_one_letter_code
_entity_poly.pdbx_strand_id
1 'polypeptide(L)'
;MRIINTTIFAACLLFSACDSRGREVEAIQQLELKLRQQKDASLDTVSANDLIKKSLAFAAAHPGDSLAPAFLFQAADVLRGIHKAEEAVQLWGRVHAEYPAYERAADALFLQGFTCENNLSDKERALAYYQTFLDKYPKHPLVGDVSLSMEYLRSGKALDELIKSFPKTPSQ
;
A
#
# COMPACT_ATOMS: atom_id res chain seq x y z
N MET A 1 -55.45 -15.85 33.10
CA MET A 1 -54.92 -14.47 32.90
C MET A 1 -53.46 -14.47 33.36
N ARG A 2 -52.59 -13.78 32.60
CA ARG A 2 -51.12 -13.62 32.74
C ARG A 2 -50.24 -14.62 31.99
N ILE A 3 -50.00 -14.28 30.72
CA ILE A 3 -48.83 -14.64 29.94
C ILE A 3 -47.77 -13.58 30.30
N ILE A 4 -46.63 -13.95 30.86
CA ILE A 4 -45.50 -13.03 31.06
C ILE A 4 -44.51 -13.33 29.94
N ASN A 5 -44.42 -12.37 29.02
CA ASN A 5 -43.54 -12.34 27.86
C ASN A 5 -42.12 -12.03 28.34
N THR A 6 -41.22 -13.01 28.36
CA THR A 6 -39.79 -12.80 28.60
C THR A 6 -39.05 -12.83 27.27
N THR A 7 -39.17 -11.74 26.52
CA THR A 7 -38.30 -11.43 25.38
C THR A 7 -37.46 -10.22 25.78
N ILE A 8 -36.35 -10.46 26.49
CA ILE A 8 -35.41 -9.40 26.89
C ILE A 8 -34.18 -9.46 25.96
N PHE A 9 -34.21 -8.57 24.97
CA PHE A 9 -33.12 -7.69 24.54
C PHE A 9 -31.69 -8.27 24.52
N ALA A 10 -31.35 -8.96 23.44
CA ALA A 10 -29.97 -9.23 23.04
C ALA A 10 -29.59 -8.41 21.80
N ALA A 11 -29.75 -7.08 21.86
CA ALA A 11 -29.56 -6.19 20.70
C ALA A 11 -28.74 -4.90 20.99
N CYS A 12 -27.83 -4.92 21.97
CA CYS A 12 -27.03 -3.73 22.34
C CYS A 12 -25.51 -3.89 22.19
N LEU A 13 -25.02 -4.85 21.40
CA LEU A 13 -23.57 -4.97 21.12
C LEU A 13 -23.13 -4.35 19.79
N LEU A 14 -24.05 -3.85 18.96
CA LEU A 14 -23.72 -3.29 17.64
C LEU A 14 -23.56 -1.76 17.60
N PHE A 15 -24.01 -1.03 18.64
CA PHE A 15 -23.93 0.44 18.62
C PHE A 15 -22.56 1.00 19.02
N SER A 16 -21.84 0.35 19.94
CA SER A 16 -20.55 0.85 20.42
C SER A 16 -19.41 0.70 19.40
N ALA A 17 -19.48 -0.30 18.52
CA ALA A 17 -18.44 -0.57 17.53
C ALA A 17 -18.47 0.40 16.33
N CYS A 18 -19.66 0.87 15.92
CA CYS A 18 -19.77 1.89 14.87
C CYS A 18 -19.18 3.24 15.32
N ASP A 19 -19.33 3.56 16.60
CA ASP A 19 -18.82 4.81 17.19
C ASP A 19 -17.28 4.78 17.35
N SER A 20 -16.68 3.63 17.66
CA SER A 20 -15.21 3.49 17.70
C SER A 20 -14.57 3.49 16.31
N ARG A 21 -15.13 2.75 15.35
CA ARG A 21 -14.64 2.70 13.96
C ARG A 21 -14.61 4.09 13.32
N GLY A 22 -15.66 4.89 13.52
CA GLY A 22 -15.72 6.27 13.00
C GLY A 22 -14.59 7.15 13.51
N ARG A 23 -14.33 7.13 14.83
CA ARG A 23 -13.25 7.92 15.45
C ARG A 23 -11.85 7.51 14.98
N GLU A 24 -11.63 6.21 14.78
CA GLU A 24 -10.33 5.72 14.30
C GLU A 24 -10.06 6.20 12.86
N VAL A 25 -11.05 6.11 11.98
CA VAL A 25 -10.99 6.62 10.61
C VAL A 25 -10.72 8.12 10.59
N GLU A 26 -11.47 8.88 11.38
CA GLU A 26 -11.29 10.33 11.47
C GLU A 26 -9.88 10.69 11.96
N ALA A 27 -9.39 10.02 13.01
CA ALA A 27 -8.05 10.26 13.53
C ALA A 27 -6.94 9.96 12.51
N ILE A 28 -7.08 8.90 11.72
CA ILE A 28 -6.14 8.59 10.63
C ILE A 28 -6.19 9.71 9.59
N GLN A 29 -7.38 10.03 9.07
CA GLN A 29 -7.59 11.04 8.03
C GLN A 29 -7.06 12.44 8.41
N GLN A 30 -7.21 12.85 9.67
CA GLN A 30 -6.64 14.13 10.13
C GLN A 30 -5.11 14.13 10.08
N LEU A 31 -4.46 13.02 10.44
CA LEU A 31 -3.00 12.89 10.28
C LEU A 31 -2.59 12.89 8.82
N GLU A 32 -3.36 12.25 7.94
CA GLU A 32 -3.12 12.28 6.49
C GLU A 32 -3.15 13.71 5.96
N LEU A 33 -4.21 14.46 6.29
CA LEU A 33 -4.37 15.86 5.88
C LEU A 33 -3.23 16.72 6.41
N LYS A 34 -2.85 16.55 7.69
CA LYS A 34 -1.74 17.26 8.31
C LYS A 34 -0.42 17.00 7.58
N LEU A 35 -0.13 15.74 7.25
CA LEU A 35 1.10 15.36 6.54
C LEU A 35 1.10 15.83 5.09
N ARG A 36 -0.04 15.82 4.40
CA ARG A 36 -0.17 16.34 3.01
C ARG A 36 0.08 17.84 2.91
N GLN A 37 -0.19 18.60 3.98
CA GLN A 37 0.10 20.04 4.03
C GLN A 37 1.60 20.33 4.21
N GLN A 38 2.39 19.35 4.66
CA GLN A 38 3.83 19.49 4.73
C GLN A 38 4.42 19.30 3.34
N LYS A 39 5.44 20.11 3.00
CA LYS A 39 6.20 19.93 1.75
C LYS A 39 7.00 18.64 1.73
N ASP A 40 7.34 18.13 2.91
CA ASP A 40 8.07 16.88 3.10
C ASP A 40 7.58 16.21 4.40
N ALA A 41 7.11 14.96 4.29
CA ALA A 41 6.61 14.17 5.40
C ALA A 41 7.71 13.79 6.41
N SER A 42 8.98 13.81 6.00
CA SER A 42 10.13 13.62 6.89
C SER A 42 10.24 14.73 7.95
N LEU A 43 9.60 15.87 7.73
CA LEU A 43 9.63 17.02 8.66
C LEU A 43 8.74 16.82 9.88
N ASP A 44 7.71 15.95 9.81
CA ASP A 44 6.83 15.62 10.94
C ASP A 44 6.78 14.10 11.16
N THR A 45 7.93 13.54 11.55
CA THR A 45 8.07 12.11 11.86
C THR A 45 7.17 11.67 13.01
N VAL A 46 6.77 12.57 13.92
CA VAL A 46 5.85 12.24 15.01
C VAL A 46 4.48 11.90 14.45
N SER A 47 3.91 12.77 13.62
CA SER A 47 2.61 12.52 12.98
C SER A 47 2.67 11.36 11.99
N ALA A 48 3.79 11.19 11.29
CA ALA A 48 4.02 10.07 10.39
C ALA A 48 3.96 8.72 11.16
N ASN A 49 4.69 8.60 12.26
CA ASN A 49 4.67 7.38 13.08
C ASN A 49 3.31 7.16 13.75
N ASP A 50 2.59 8.21 14.15
CA ASP A 50 1.24 8.07 14.71
C ASP A 50 0.24 7.57 13.64
N LEU A 51 0.33 8.08 12.41
CA LEU A 51 -0.47 7.58 11.28
C LEU A 51 -0.19 6.10 11.06
N ILE A 52 1.07 5.70 10.93
CA ILE A 52 1.46 4.30 10.72
C ILE A 52 0.88 3.41 11.82
N LYS A 53 1.05 3.81 13.09
CA LYS A 53 0.54 3.06 14.24
C LYS A 53 -0.98 2.90 14.19
N LYS A 54 -1.72 3.98 13.93
CA LYS A 54 -3.19 3.94 13.87
C LYS A 54 -3.69 3.13 12.69
N SER A 55 -3.07 3.26 11.52
CA SER A 55 -3.40 2.46 10.33
C SER A 55 -3.21 0.97 10.56
N LEU A 56 -2.09 0.57 11.18
CA LEU A 56 -1.83 -0.82 11.55
C LEU A 56 -2.87 -1.34 12.57
N ALA A 57 -3.20 -0.55 13.59
CA ALA A 57 -4.22 -0.91 14.58
C ALA A 57 -5.61 -1.06 13.95
N PHE A 58 -5.99 -0.13 13.07
CA PHE A 58 -7.27 -0.18 12.37
C PHE A 58 -7.40 -1.44 11.52
N ALA A 59 -6.38 -1.75 10.69
CA ALA A 59 -6.41 -2.94 9.86
C ALA A 59 -6.42 -4.24 10.67
N ALA A 60 -5.77 -4.27 11.84
CA ALA A 60 -5.80 -5.41 12.74
C ALA A 60 -7.19 -5.58 13.42
N ALA A 61 -7.84 -4.47 13.78
CA ALA A 61 -9.16 -4.49 14.40
C ALA A 61 -10.30 -4.75 13.40
N HIS A 62 -10.15 -4.27 12.16
CA HIS A 62 -11.17 -4.29 11.11
C HIS A 62 -10.66 -4.87 9.79
N PRO A 63 -10.15 -6.12 9.76
CA PRO A 63 -9.54 -6.70 8.56
C PRO A 63 -10.51 -6.91 7.39
N GLY A 64 -11.83 -6.83 7.61
CA GLY A 64 -12.85 -6.88 6.55
C GLY A 64 -13.33 -5.50 6.07
N ASP A 65 -12.88 -4.41 6.70
CA ASP A 65 -13.27 -3.05 6.30
C ASP A 65 -12.53 -2.65 5.03
N SER A 66 -13.24 -2.07 4.07
CA SER A 66 -12.66 -1.64 2.79
C SER A 66 -11.56 -0.58 2.95
N LEU A 67 -11.51 0.14 4.08
CA LEU A 67 -10.45 1.10 4.39
C LEU A 67 -9.18 0.46 4.94
N ALA A 68 -9.23 -0.76 5.47
CA ALA A 68 -8.05 -1.44 6.01
C ALA A 68 -6.90 -1.52 5.00
N PRO A 69 -7.08 -2.02 3.76
CA PRO A 69 -5.99 -2.02 2.78
C PRO A 69 -5.56 -0.61 2.36
N ALA A 70 -6.48 0.35 2.31
CA ALA A 70 -6.15 1.74 1.97
C ALA A 70 -5.24 2.38 3.02
N PHE A 71 -5.53 2.19 4.30
CA PHE A 71 -4.69 2.69 5.40
C PHE A 71 -3.34 1.99 5.49
N LEU A 72 -3.28 0.67 5.25
CA LEU A 72 -2.01 -0.05 5.18
C LEU A 72 -1.15 0.45 4.01
N PHE A 73 -1.76 0.63 2.84
CA PHE A 73 -1.08 1.18 1.67
C PHE A 73 -0.51 2.57 1.95
N GLN A 74 -1.31 3.45 2.54
CA GLN A 74 -0.86 4.80 2.86
C GLN A 74 0.22 4.81 3.95
N ALA A 75 0.11 3.96 4.96
CA ALA A 75 1.17 3.82 5.97
C ALA A 75 2.50 3.37 5.34
N ALA A 76 2.47 2.53 4.29
CA ALA A 76 3.66 2.14 3.55
C ALA A 76 4.26 3.32 2.76
N ASP A 77 3.44 4.14 2.11
CA ASP A 77 3.88 5.38 1.47
C ASP A 77 4.56 6.32 2.47
N VAL A 78 3.97 6.49 3.66
CA VAL A 78 4.52 7.32 4.73
C VAL A 78 5.85 6.75 5.23
N LEU A 79 5.94 5.43 5.46
CA LEU A 79 7.19 4.75 5.83
C LEU A 79 8.31 5.04 4.83
N ARG A 80 8.03 4.90 3.53
CA ARG A 80 9.00 5.23 2.49
C ARG A 80 9.40 6.71 2.54
N GLY A 81 8.43 7.62 2.71
CA GLY A 81 8.65 9.06 2.81
C GLY A 81 9.51 9.48 4.01
N ILE A 82 9.50 8.72 5.11
CA ILE A 82 10.36 8.94 6.28
C ILE A 82 11.62 8.06 6.29
N HIS A 83 12.06 7.62 5.11
CA HIS A 83 13.27 6.81 4.88
C HIS A 83 13.28 5.41 5.53
N LYS A 84 12.11 4.88 5.88
CA LYS A 84 11.92 3.50 6.36
C LYS A 84 11.49 2.57 5.23
N ALA A 85 12.30 2.52 4.19
CA ALA A 85 11.98 1.81 2.94
C ALA A 85 11.77 0.31 3.12
N GLU A 86 12.54 -0.35 4.00
CA GLU A 86 12.39 -1.79 4.28
C GLU A 86 11.02 -2.11 4.92
N GLU A 87 10.58 -1.29 5.89
CA GLU A 87 9.26 -1.42 6.52
C GLU A 87 8.14 -1.16 5.51
N ALA A 88 8.32 -0.20 4.59
CA ALA A 88 7.36 0.08 3.52
C ALA A 88 7.18 -1.13 2.58
N VAL A 89 8.28 -1.76 2.15
CA VAL A 89 8.26 -2.97 1.32
C VAL A 89 7.48 -4.10 1.99
N GLN A 90 7.68 -4.31 3.30
CA GLN A 90 6.94 -5.33 4.05
C GLN A 90 5.43 -5.01 4.10
N LEU A 91 5.09 -3.74 4.32
CA LEU A 91 3.70 -3.33 4.47
C LEU A 91 2.91 -3.37 3.16
N TRP A 92 3.50 -2.98 2.03
CA TRP A 92 2.89 -3.24 0.71
C TRP A 92 2.73 -4.73 0.40
N GLY A 93 3.68 -5.55 0.85
CA GLY A 93 3.59 -7.01 0.76
C GLY A 93 2.32 -7.54 1.44
N ARG A 94 2.03 -7.04 2.64
CA ARG A 94 0.78 -7.35 3.35
C ARG A 94 -0.45 -6.89 2.57
N VAL A 95 -0.45 -5.69 2.00
CA VAL A 95 -1.59 -5.16 1.23
C VAL A 95 -1.99 -6.12 0.10
N HIS A 96 -1.06 -6.51 -0.77
CA HIS A 96 -1.41 -7.35 -1.91
C HIS A 96 -1.62 -8.83 -1.55
N ALA A 97 -1.10 -9.28 -0.40
CA ALA A 97 -1.25 -10.67 0.06
C ALA A 97 -2.54 -10.88 0.85
N GLU A 98 -2.87 -9.96 1.75
CA GLU A 98 -4.07 -10.01 2.60
C GLU A 98 -5.31 -9.47 1.86
N TYR A 99 -5.14 -8.52 0.92
CA TYR A 99 -6.24 -7.82 0.24
C TYR A 99 -6.10 -7.86 -1.29
N PRO A 100 -6.11 -9.04 -1.93
CA PRO A 100 -5.90 -9.17 -3.38
C PRO A 100 -6.97 -8.50 -4.24
N ALA A 101 -8.16 -8.22 -3.67
CA ALA A 101 -9.25 -7.53 -4.36
C ALA A 101 -9.19 -5.99 -4.22
N TYR A 102 -8.27 -5.46 -3.42
CA TYR A 102 -8.07 -4.02 -3.33
C TYR A 102 -7.58 -3.48 -4.67
N GLU A 103 -8.20 -2.40 -5.15
CA GLU A 103 -7.92 -1.81 -6.46
C GLU A 103 -6.43 -1.48 -6.68
N ARG A 104 -5.69 -1.20 -5.60
CA ARG A 104 -4.24 -0.90 -5.65
C ARG A 104 -3.35 -2.04 -5.17
N ALA A 105 -3.84 -3.28 -5.16
CA ALA A 105 -3.03 -4.46 -4.84
C ALA A 105 -1.87 -4.65 -5.86
N ALA A 106 -2.10 -4.34 -7.14
CA ALA A 106 -1.04 -4.35 -8.15
C ALA A 106 0.00 -3.26 -7.89
N ASP A 107 -0.45 -2.03 -7.61
CA ASP A 107 0.44 -0.91 -7.26
C ASP A 107 1.33 -1.23 -6.06
N ALA A 108 0.78 -1.91 -5.03
CA ALA A 108 1.55 -2.28 -3.84
C ALA A 108 2.72 -3.20 -4.21
N LEU A 109 2.48 -4.22 -5.04
CA LEU A 109 3.55 -5.12 -5.51
C LEU A 109 4.57 -4.39 -6.38
N PHE A 110 4.11 -3.49 -7.26
CA PHE A 110 5.01 -2.63 -8.04
C PHE A 110 5.90 -1.78 -7.13
N LEU A 111 5.32 -1.15 -6.10
CA LEU A 111 6.03 -0.29 -5.16
C LEU A 111 7.05 -1.05 -4.31
N GLN A 112 6.86 -2.34 -4.04
CA GLN A 112 7.91 -3.17 -3.45
C GLN A 112 9.15 -3.23 -4.36
N GLY A 113 8.94 -3.55 -5.64
CA GLY A 113 10.02 -3.59 -6.63
C GLY A 113 10.71 -2.24 -6.80
N PHE A 114 9.91 -1.18 -6.99
CA PHE A 114 10.39 0.19 -7.15
C PHE A 114 11.19 0.67 -5.94
N THR A 115 10.74 0.38 -4.72
CA THR A 115 11.42 0.80 -3.49
C THR A 115 12.69 0.00 -3.26
N CYS A 116 12.69 -1.31 -3.57
CA CYS A 116 13.93 -2.10 -3.56
C CYS A 116 14.96 -1.52 -4.53
N GLU A 117 14.55 -1.16 -5.75
CA GLU A 117 15.43 -0.55 -6.75
C GLU A 117 15.96 0.81 -6.31
N ASN A 118 15.07 1.74 -5.94
CA ASN A 118 15.40 3.16 -5.85
C ASN A 118 15.78 3.62 -4.43
N ASN A 119 15.30 2.95 -3.39
CA ASN A 119 15.54 3.35 -2.01
C ASN A 119 16.51 2.42 -1.28
N LEU A 120 16.54 1.14 -1.64
CA LEU A 120 17.37 0.13 -0.98
C LEU A 120 18.57 -0.31 -1.83
N SER A 121 18.62 0.07 -3.11
CA SER A 121 19.62 -0.40 -4.08
C SER A 121 19.70 -1.94 -4.14
N ASP A 122 18.59 -2.61 -3.85
CA ASP A 122 18.45 -4.05 -3.79
C ASP A 122 17.89 -4.57 -5.11
N LYS A 123 18.80 -4.72 -6.07
CA LYS A 123 18.48 -5.20 -7.42
C LYS A 123 17.85 -6.59 -7.42
N GLU A 124 18.28 -7.48 -6.53
CA GLU A 124 17.79 -8.87 -6.50
C GLU A 124 16.31 -8.90 -6.12
N ARG A 125 15.94 -8.24 -5.01
CA ARG A 125 14.53 -8.16 -4.60
C ARG A 125 13.69 -7.35 -5.58
N ALA A 126 14.23 -6.27 -6.15
CA ALA A 126 13.54 -5.51 -7.18
C ALA A 126 13.13 -6.39 -8.37
N LEU A 127 14.08 -7.17 -8.91
CA LEU A 127 13.82 -8.11 -10.00
C LEU A 127 12.80 -9.19 -9.61
N ALA A 128 12.86 -9.72 -8.38
CA ALA A 128 11.90 -10.71 -7.90
C ALA A 128 10.47 -10.16 -7.81
N TYR A 129 10.28 -8.96 -7.27
CA TYR A 129 8.96 -8.32 -7.19
C TYR A 129 8.43 -7.94 -8.56
N TYR A 130 9.28 -7.41 -9.45
CA TYR A 130 8.89 -7.10 -10.82
C TYR A 130 8.49 -8.34 -11.61
N GLN A 131 9.21 -9.45 -11.48
CA GLN A 131 8.80 -10.72 -12.11
C GLN A 131 7.44 -11.16 -11.59
N THR A 132 7.24 -11.12 -10.26
CA THR A 132 5.95 -11.46 -9.64
C THR A 132 4.82 -10.56 -10.14
N PHE A 133 5.11 -9.28 -10.38
CA PHE A 133 4.15 -8.32 -10.93
C PHE A 133 3.73 -8.70 -12.36
N LEU A 134 4.68 -9.02 -13.22
CA LEU A 134 4.40 -9.45 -14.60
C LEU A 134 3.59 -10.75 -14.64
N ASP A 135 3.90 -11.69 -13.74
CA ASP A 135 3.21 -12.97 -13.66
C ASP A 135 1.75 -12.81 -13.18
N LYS A 136 1.51 -11.95 -12.17
CA LYS A 136 0.19 -11.75 -11.57
C LYS A 136 -0.69 -10.77 -12.34
N TYR A 137 -0.09 -9.74 -12.94
CA TYR A 137 -0.81 -8.63 -13.55
C TYR A 137 -0.38 -8.37 -15.01
N PRO A 138 -0.41 -9.38 -15.90
CA PRO A 138 0.13 -9.28 -17.26
C PRO A 138 -0.61 -8.30 -18.18
N LYS A 139 -1.75 -7.76 -17.75
CA LYS A 139 -2.56 -6.76 -18.48
C LYS A 139 -2.54 -5.38 -17.81
N HIS A 140 -1.75 -5.19 -16.75
CA HIS A 140 -1.67 -3.91 -16.06
C HIS A 140 -0.99 -2.84 -16.95
N PRO A 141 -1.43 -1.57 -16.91
CA PRO A 141 -0.79 -0.49 -17.68
C PRO A 141 0.73 -0.37 -17.47
N LEU A 142 1.22 -0.71 -16.27
CA LEU A 142 2.66 -0.65 -15.91
C LEU A 142 3.50 -1.83 -16.41
N VAL A 143 2.95 -2.82 -17.11
CA VAL A 143 3.70 -3.99 -17.59
C VAL A 143 4.90 -3.59 -18.47
N GLY A 144 4.73 -2.58 -19.33
CA GLY A 144 5.80 -2.04 -20.16
C GLY A 144 6.92 -1.42 -19.33
N ASP A 145 6.56 -0.58 -18.36
CA ASP A 145 7.51 0.10 -17.47
C ASP A 145 8.29 -0.89 -16.60
N VAL A 146 7.60 -1.88 -16.03
CA VAL A 146 8.22 -2.94 -15.23
C VAL A 146 9.20 -3.76 -16.05
N SER A 147 8.83 -4.12 -17.30
CA SER A 147 9.71 -4.86 -18.20
C SER A 147 10.98 -4.08 -18.54
N LEU A 148 10.85 -2.76 -18.77
CA LEU A 148 11.97 -1.88 -19.02
C LEU A 148 12.89 -1.75 -17.80
N SER A 149 12.32 -1.55 -16.60
CA SER A 149 13.09 -1.51 -15.34
C SER A 149 13.85 -2.81 -15.11
N MET A 150 13.23 -3.98 -15.35
CA MET A 150 13.92 -5.26 -15.21
C MET A 150 15.11 -5.39 -16.17
N GLU A 151 14.96 -4.96 -17.42
CA GLU A 151 16.04 -5.02 -18.41
C GLU A 151 17.17 -4.04 -18.09
N TYR A 152 16.83 -2.83 -17.65
CA TYR A 152 17.80 -1.86 -17.12
C TYR A 152 18.60 -2.47 -15.97
N LEU A 153 17.91 -3.04 -14.97
CA LEU A 153 18.55 -3.69 -13.85
C LEU A 153 19.44 -4.85 -14.29
N ARG A 154 18.96 -5.74 -15.18
CA ARG A 154 19.72 -6.91 -15.65
C ARG A 154 20.98 -6.53 -16.43
N SER A 155 20.84 -5.65 -17.41
CA SER A 155 21.93 -5.27 -18.31
C SER A 155 23.00 -4.41 -17.63
N GLY A 156 22.62 -3.62 -16.62
CA GLY A 156 23.50 -2.61 -16.01
C GLY A 156 23.93 -1.52 -17.00
N LYS A 157 23.31 -1.46 -18.19
CA LYS A 157 23.58 -0.46 -19.22
C LYS A 157 22.76 0.80 -18.95
N ALA A 158 23.27 1.94 -19.40
CA ALA A 158 22.51 3.19 -19.33
C ALA A 158 21.19 3.06 -20.13
N LEU A 159 20.11 3.65 -19.60
CA LEU A 159 18.76 3.60 -20.18
C LEU A 159 18.73 4.04 -21.66
N ASP A 160 19.59 4.99 -22.04
CA ASP A 160 19.71 5.49 -23.42
C ASP A 160 20.22 4.44 -24.41
N GLU A 161 21.09 3.52 -23.97
CA GLU A 161 21.55 2.41 -24.81
C GLU A 161 20.44 1.36 -25.00
N LEU A 162 19.66 1.14 -23.94
CA LEU A 162 18.52 0.25 -23.98
C LEU A 162 17.44 0.74 -24.93
N ILE A 163 17.03 2.00 -24.80
CA ILE A 163 16.04 2.64 -25.68
C ILE A 163 16.47 2.56 -27.16
N LYS A 164 17.76 2.73 -27.46
CA LYS A 164 18.30 2.60 -28.84
C LYS A 164 18.27 1.17 -29.38
N SER A 165 18.31 0.17 -28.49
CA SER A 165 18.30 -1.25 -28.87
C SER A 165 16.90 -1.78 -29.18
N PHE A 166 15.85 -1.11 -28.70
CA PHE A 166 14.48 -1.46 -29.08
C PHE A 166 14.21 -0.99 -30.52
N PRO A 167 13.78 -1.89 -31.43
CA PRO A 167 13.42 -1.49 -32.77
C PRO A 167 12.29 -0.47 -32.68
N LYS A 168 12.46 0.69 -33.32
CA LYS A 168 11.39 1.69 -33.42
C LYS A 168 10.18 1.02 -34.07
N THR A 169 9.13 0.74 -33.30
CA THR A 169 7.83 0.45 -33.88
C THR A 169 7.45 1.65 -34.75
N PRO A 170 7.06 1.45 -36.01
CA PRO A 170 6.51 2.54 -36.81
C PRO A 170 5.34 3.11 -36.04
N SER A 171 5.38 4.41 -35.76
CA SER A 171 4.23 5.16 -35.29
C SER A 171 3.07 4.86 -36.24
N GLN A 172 2.02 4.21 -35.72
CA GLN A 172 0.71 4.25 -36.34
C GLN A 172 -0.05 5.46 -35.83
#